data_AF-A0A3E3IZ72-F1
#
_entry.id   AF-A0A3E3IZ72-F1
#
_cell.length_a   1.000
_cell.length_b   1.000
_cell.length_c   1.000
_cell.angle_alpha   90.00
_cell.angle_beta   90.00
_cell.angle_gamma   90.00
#
_symmetry.space_group_name_H-M   'P 1'
#
loop_
_entity.id
_entity.type
_entity.pdbx_description
1 polymer ?
#
loop_
_entity_poly.entity_id
_entity_poly.type
_entity_poly.pdbx_seq_one_letter_code
_entity_poly.pdbx_strand_id
1 'polypeptide(L)'
;MDKIINHAVLSLDFWQDTVTYEGCAMPTGTIGCEVLNISAEAIETLTPPCDTMNRLLQGMNTGTVDLTLLPQVQGAASGILSFMDVTRPFSRLSNSDFGKKLADVFSAAYLEDARDYLQLSQQEQLLCTLTGQHSRAAQLIRMTQVLGHLSYSLRQYKDALLPFARQLNEPGHDRTAEGYAALFGQFFQEEPTLSDGNPSWMTLTNASVQYVSAIRPGAAEPQLVKRMHYVSFVGMFRSDLFEGLCVGHAPRQCPICGRWFLTTDARRTKYCGGLAPGDKRRRTCRQIGNLRGRAQRELAADHPIKAVYNRRMNTILQSTRRGKLDAELAKVMKKLAKDKMLRAISDHSYASTRYEQEMTQEALLAEAKRRMAL
;
A
#
# COMPACT_ATOMS: atom_id res chain seq x y z
N MET A 1 12.16 22.34 -22.92
CA MET A 1 12.83 21.59 -21.84
C MET A 1 12.00 20.34 -21.60
N ASP A 2 12.30 19.29 -22.36
CA ASP A 2 11.63 18.00 -22.20
C ASP A 2 11.95 17.44 -20.82
N LYS A 3 10.90 17.11 -20.08
CA LYS A 3 10.92 16.72 -18.66
C LYS A 3 11.95 15.61 -18.45
N ILE A 4 13.06 15.96 -17.82
CA ILE A 4 14.29 15.15 -17.73
C ILE A 4 14.11 13.75 -17.13
N ILE A 5 13.00 13.40 -16.46
CA ILE A 5 12.76 12.00 -16.11
C ILE A 5 11.27 11.71 -16.11
N ASN A 6 10.83 10.92 -17.09
CA ASN A 6 9.47 10.39 -17.18
C ASN A 6 9.28 9.27 -16.12
N HIS A 7 9.44 9.62 -14.84
CA HIS A 7 9.20 8.76 -13.68
C HIS A 7 7.70 8.51 -13.43
N ALA A 8 6.80 8.88 -14.36
CA ALA A 8 5.36 8.86 -14.13
C ALA A 8 4.89 7.53 -13.53
N VAL A 9 5.31 6.41 -14.13
CA VAL A 9 4.93 5.05 -13.71
C VAL A 9 5.66 4.53 -12.48
N LEU A 10 6.74 5.18 -12.07
CA LEU A 10 7.52 4.89 -10.86
C LEU A 10 7.42 6.07 -9.90
N SER A 11 6.24 6.64 -9.76
CA SER A 11 6.00 7.74 -8.83
C SER A 11 4.69 7.56 -8.07
N LEU A 12 4.68 8.04 -6.83
CA LEU A 12 3.50 8.05 -5.96
C LEU A 12 3.31 9.43 -5.35
N ASP A 13 2.07 9.90 -5.32
CA ASP A 13 1.69 11.13 -4.64
C ASP A 13 1.03 10.81 -3.31
N PHE A 14 1.73 11.08 -2.21
CA PHE A 14 1.19 10.91 -0.87
C PHE A 14 0.57 12.20 -0.35
N TRP A 15 -0.59 12.06 0.29
CA TRP A 15 -1.23 13.13 1.03
C TRP A 15 -2.08 12.53 2.15
N GLN A 16 -1.78 12.93 3.39
CA GLN A 16 -2.39 12.36 4.59
C GLN A 16 -2.33 10.82 4.57
N ASP A 17 -3.47 10.14 4.71
CA ASP A 17 -3.63 8.69 4.73
C ASP A 17 -3.90 8.09 3.34
N THR A 18 -3.67 8.84 2.27
CA THR A 18 -3.95 8.42 0.90
C THR A 18 -2.75 8.56 -0.03
N VAL A 19 -2.71 7.67 -1.01
CA VAL A 19 -1.75 7.62 -2.11
C VAL A 19 -2.48 7.75 -3.43
N THR A 20 -1.92 8.51 -4.37
CA THR A 20 -2.40 8.59 -5.75
C THR A 20 -1.38 7.96 -6.69
N TYR A 21 -1.86 7.07 -7.56
CA TYR A 21 -1.06 6.39 -8.58
C TYR A 21 -1.86 6.29 -9.87
N GLU A 22 -1.30 6.78 -10.98
CA GLU A 22 -1.93 6.77 -12.32
C GLU A 22 -3.40 7.25 -12.29
N GLY A 23 -3.64 8.40 -11.65
CA GLY A 23 -4.98 9.01 -11.56
C GLY A 23 -5.96 8.31 -10.61
N CYS A 24 -5.52 7.29 -9.88
CA CYS A 24 -6.34 6.61 -8.87
C CYS A 24 -5.89 7.00 -7.46
N ALA A 25 -6.77 7.62 -6.67
CA ALA A 25 -6.54 7.85 -5.24
C ALA A 25 -7.05 6.64 -4.42
N MET A 26 -6.26 6.20 -3.44
CA MET A 26 -6.58 5.06 -2.56
C MET A 26 -5.93 5.24 -1.19
N PRO A 27 -6.33 4.47 -0.16
CA PRO A 27 -5.64 4.48 1.12
C PRO A 27 -4.17 4.06 0.97
N THR A 28 -3.26 4.75 1.63
CA THR A 28 -1.82 4.44 1.60
C THR A 28 -1.57 3.01 2.10
N GLY A 29 -0.69 2.27 1.42
CA GLY A 29 -0.43 0.86 1.69
C GLY A 29 -1.25 -0.10 0.80
N THR A 30 -2.17 0.42 -0.02
CA THR A 30 -2.99 -0.41 -0.92
C THR A 30 -2.14 -1.09 -1.97
N ILE A 31 -1.22 -0.37 -2.60
CA ILE A 31 -0.38 -0.88 -3.69
C ILE A 31 0.54 -1.96 -3.15
N GLY A 32 1.24 -1.69 -2.04
CA GLY A 32 2.10 -2.67 -1.38
C GLY A 32 1.34 -3.90 -0.88
N CYS A 33 0.13 -3.73 -0.34
CA CYS A 33 -0.72 -4.85 0.07
C CYS A 33 -1.20 -5.70 -1.11
N GLU A 34 -1.48 -5.10 -2.27
CA GLU A 34 -1.93 -5.84 -3.45
C GLU A 34 -0.85 -6.77 -3.99
N VAL A 35 0.42 -6.36 -3.95
CA VAL A 35 1.57 -7.16 -4.41
C VAL A 35 1.68 -8.48 -3.65
N LEU A 36 1.27 -8.53 -2.38
CA LEU A 36 1.24 -9.78 -1.59
C LEU A 36 0.31 -10.84 -2.18
N ASN A 37 -0.61 -10.47 -3.08
CA ASN A 37 -1.52 -11.39 -3.76
C ASN A 37 -0.99 -11.95 -5.08
N ILE A 38 0.13 -11.46 -5.61
CA ILE A 38 0.73 -12.00 -6.83
C ILE A 38 1.26 -13.40 -6.49
N SER A 39 0.80 -14.45 -7.17
CA SER A 39 1.20 -15.82 -6.84
C SER A 39 2.66 -16.11 -7.23
N ALA A 40 3.26 -17.14 -6.65
CA ALA A 40 4.63 -17.53 -7.02
C ALA A 40 4.67 -18.00 -8.48
N GLU A 41 3.67 -18.77 -8.90
CA GLU A 41 3.50 -19.24 -10.27
C GLU A 41 3.37 -18.07 -11.26
N ALA A 42 2.62 -17.02 -10.89
CA ALA A 42 2.50 -15.83 -11.70
C ALA A 42 3.85 -15.10 -11.85
N ILE A 43 4.64 -15.00 -10.77
CA ILE A 43 6.00 -14.42 -10.83
C ILE A 43 6.92 -15.28 -11.71
N GLU A 44 6.82 -16.61 -11.66
CA GLU A 44 7.64 -17.47 -12.52
C GLU A 44 7.41 -17.23 -14.01
N THR A 45 6.18 -16.87 -14.41
CA THR A 45 5.91 -16.53 -15.83
C THR A 45 6.70 -15.30 -16.30
N LEU A 46 7.14 -14.43 -15.39
CA LEU A 46 7.98 -13.27 -15.70
C LEU A 46 9.46 -13.62 -15.84
N THR A 47 9.93 -14.77 -15.34
CA THR A 47 11.37 -15.09 -15.30
C THR A 47 11.99 -15.09 -16.71
N PRO A 48 11.47 -15.83 -17.72
CA PRO A 48 12.07 -15.83 -19.06
C PRO A 48 12.14 -14.47 -19.77
N PRO A 49 11.08 -13.63 -19.78
CA PRO A 49 11.20 -12.30 -20.40
C PRO A 49 12.08 -11.35 -19.57
N CYS A 50 12.11 -11.46 -18.23
CA CYS A 50 13.06 -10.72 -17.40
C CYS A 50 14.52 -11.09 -17.72
N ASP A 51 14.83 -12.37 -17.92
CA ASP A 51 16.17 -12.83 -18.28
C ASP A 51 16.62 -12.31 -19.65
N THR A 52 15.67 -12.20 -20.59
CA THR A 52 15.93 -11.59 -21.90
C THR A 52 16.30 -10.11 -21.76
N MET A 53 15.58 -9.36 -20.91
CA MET A 53 15.94 -7.98 -20.58
C MET A 53 17.30 -7.90 -19.89
N ASN A 54 17.60 -8.80 -18.95
CA ASN A 54 18.89 -8.84 -18.26
C ASN A 54 20.06 -9.13 -19.22
N ARG A 55 19.85 -9.92 -20.27
CA ARG A 55 20.86 -10.13 -21.31
C ARG A 55 21.20 -8.85 -22.07
N LEU A 56 20.17 -8.08 -22.46
CA LEU A 56 20.38 -6.77 -23.07
C LEU A 56 21.11 -5.83 -22.10
N LEU A 57 20.72 -5.82 -20.83
CA LEU A 57 21.35 -5.01 -19.79
C LEU A 57 22.82 -5.39 -19.57
N GLN A 58 23.14 -6.68 -19.55
CA GLN A 58 24.54 -7.15 -19.43
C GLN A 58 25.39 -6.66 -20.59
N GLY A 59 24.88 -6.74 -21.83
CA GLY A 59 25.55 -6.15 -22.98
C GLY A 59 25.82 -4.66 -22.79
N MET A 60 24.79 -3.90 -22.39
CA MET A 60 24.93 -2.45 -22.17
C MET A 60 25.96 -2.13 -21.08
N ASN A 61 26.00 -2.90 -19.99
CA ASN A 61 26.96 -2.74 -18.91
C ASN A 61 28.41 -3.04 -19.33
N THR A 62 28.61 -3.86 -20.37
CA THR A 62 29.93 -4.13 -20.97
C THR A 62 30.26 -3.22 -22.16
N GLY A 63 29.42 -2.22 -22.43
CA GLY A 63 29.62 -1.24 -23.52
C GLY A 63 29.16 -1.72 -24.90
N THR A 64 28.33 -2.76 -24.98
CA THR A 64 27.88 -3.36 -26.25
C THR A 64 26.36 -3.39 -26.37
N VAL A 65 25.84 -3.20 -27.58
CA VAL A 65 24.40 -3.36 -27.88
C VAL A 65 24.26 -4.22 -29.12
N ASP A 66 23.77 -5.44 -28.94
CA ASP A 66 23.49 -6.35 -30.05
C ASP A 66 22.09 -6.05 -30.62
N LEU A 67 22.05 -5.39 -31.78
CA LEU A 67 20.82 -5.05 -32.48
C LEU A 67 20.02 -6.29 -32.92
N THR A 68 20.67 -7.45 -33.04
CA THR A 68 19.99 -8.70 -33.40
C THR A 68 19.08 -9.21 -32.27
N LEU A 69 19.23 -8.69 -31.04
CA LEU A 69 18.37 -8.99 -29.89
C LEU A 69 17.01 -8.27 -29.93
N LEU A 70 16.82 -7.33 -30.86
CA LEU A 70 15.61 -6.50 -30.91
C LEU A 70 14.31 -7.32 -30.93
N PRO A 71 14.14 -8.36 -31.77
CA PRO A 71 12.91 -9.15 -31.78
C PRO A 71 12.65 -9.88 -30.46
N GLN A 72 13.69 -10.43 -29.81
CA GLN A 72 13.54 -11.12 -28.53
C GLN A 72 13.16 -10.14 -27.42
N VAL A 73 13.81 -8.96 -27.39
CA VAL A 73 13.55 -7.92 -26.39
C VAL A 73 12.14 -7.35 -26.54
N GLN A 74 11.66 -7.13 -27.77
CA GLN A 74 10.27 -6.71 -28.03
C GLN A 74 9.25 -7.76 -27.58
N GLY A 75 9.53 -9.04 -27.85
CA GLY A 75 8.72 -10.15 -27.36
C GLY A 75 8.68 -10.21 -25.83
N ALA A 76 9.83 -10.03 -25.18
CA ALA A 76 9.95 -9.98 -23.73
C ALA A 76 9.19 -8.79 -23.12
N ALA A 77 9.32 -7.59 -23.70
CA ALA A 77 8.59 -6.40 -23.26
C ALA A 77 7.07 -6.63 -23.34
N SER A 78 6.60 -7.21 -24.44
CA SER A 78 5.19 -7.54 -24.66
C SER A 78 4.67 -8.59 -23.66
N GLY A 79 5.48 -9.60 -23.35
CA GLY A 79 5.17 -10.60 -22.33
C GLY A 79 5.04 -10.00 -20.93
N ILE A 80 5.97 -9.11 -20.55
CA ILE A 80 5.91 -8.40 -19.27
C ILE A 80 4.70 -7.46 -19.21
N LEU A 81 4.42 -6.72 -20.28
CA LEU A 81 3.25 -5.85 -20.36
C LEU A 81 1.94 -6.64 -20.21
N SER A 82 1.85 -7.80 -20.88
CA SER A 82 0.68 -8.68 -20.77
C SER A 82 0.44 -9.16 -19.34
N PHE A 83 1.52 -9.48 -18.60
CA PHE A 83 1.43 -9.78 -17.16
C PHE A 83 0.94 -8.56 -16.37
N MET A 84 1.49 -7.37 -16.64
CA MET A 84 1.17 -6.13 -15.94
C MET A 84 -0.31 -5.74 -16.13
N ASP A 85 -0.86 -5.92 -17.32
CA ASP A 85 -2.23 -5.52 -17.66
C ASP A 85 -3.31 -6.25 -16.86
N VAL A 86 -3.03 -7.49 -16.43
CA VAL A 86 -4.00 -8.30 -15.69
C VAL A 86 -3.67 -8.42 -14.20
N THR A 87 -2.49 -7.95 -13.78
CA THR A 87 -1.98 -8.14 -12.41
C THR A 87 -2.01 -6.84 -11.62
N ARG A 88 -2.71 -6.82 -10.49
CA ARG A 88 -2.65 -5.70 -9.54
C ARG A 88 -1.29 -5.69 -8.82
N PRO A 89 -0.68 -4.53 -8.54
CA PRO A 89 -1.21 -3.19 -8.80
C PRO A 89 -0.97 -2.66 -10.22
N PHE A 90 -0.17 -3.35 -11.03
CA PHE A 90 0.29 -2.92 -12.36
C PHE A 90 -0.84 -2.60 -13.34
N SER A 91 -1.97 -3.31 -13.28
CA SER A 91 -3.11 -3.11 -14.18
C SER A 91 -3.75 -1.71 -14.10
N ARG A 92 -3.35 -0.87 -13.14
CA ARG A 92 -3.67 0.57 -13.15
C ARG A 92 -2.99 1.31 -14.31
N LEU A 93 -1.84 0.84 -14.76
CA LEU A 93 -1.09 1.40 -15.89
C LEU A 93 -1.78 1.18 -17.24
N SER A 94 -2.70 0.21 -17.34
CA SER A 94 -3.44 -0.06 -18.58
C SER A 94 -4.33 1.11 -18.99
N ASN A 95 -4.66 2.03 -18.06
CA ASN A 95 -5.38 3.27 -18.35
C ASN A 95 -4.46 4.41 -18.83
N SER A 96 -3.14 4.18 -18.92
CA SER A 96 -2.17 5.20 -19.32
C SER A 96 -1.45 4.84 -20.62
N ASP A 97 -0.68 5.80 -21.17
CA ASP A 97 0.11 5.57 -22.38
C ASP A 97 1.36 4.69 -22.15
N PHE A 98 1.47 4.03 -20.99
CA PHE A 98 2.64 3.23 -20.64
C PHE A 98 2.95 2.14 -21.68
N GLY A 99 1.94 1.37 -22.10
CA GLY A 99 2.14 0.28 -23.08
C GLY A 99 2.68 0.78 -24.43
N LYS A 100 2.16 1.91 -24.93
CA LYS A 100 2.64 2.54 -26.18
C LYS A 100 4.08 3.01 -26.03
N LYS A 101 4.38 3.75 -24.95
CA LYS A 101 5.74 4.23 -24.65
C LYS A 101 6.73 3.08 -24.49
N LEU A 102 6.29 1.97 -23.88
CA LEU A 102 7.14 0.80 -23.72
C LEU A 102 7.50 0.16 -25.06
N ALA A 103 6.54 0.06 -25.97
CA ALA A 103 6.78 -0.42 -27.33
C ALA A 103 7.78 0.49 -28.08
N ASP A 104 7.65 1.81 -27.93
CA ASP A 104 8.56 2.78 -28.56
C ASP A 104 9.99 2.66 -28.03
N VAL A 105 10.16 2.44 -26.72
CA VAL A 105 11.47 2.33 -26.07
C VAL A 105 12.28 1.14 -26.61
N PHE A 106 11.63 0.03 -26.94
CA PHE A 106 12.30 -1.14 -27.51
C PHE A 106 12.22 -1.14 -29.03
N SER A 107 12.75 -0.09 -29.65
CA SER A 107 12.84 0.09 -31.10
C SER A 107 14.30 0.20 -31.57
N ALA A 108 14.54 -0.02 -32.87
CA ALA A 108 15.88 0.09 -33.46
C ALA A 108 16.54 1.45 -33.15
N ALA A 109 15.78 2.55 -33.27
CA ALA A 109 16.28 3.90 -32.99
C ALA A 109 16.76 4.11 -31.54
N TYR A 110 16.18 3.39 -30.58
CA TYR A 110 16.61 3.45 -29.17
C TYR A 110 17.87 2.62 -28.94
N LEU A 111 17.95 1.43 -29.54
CA LEU A 111 19.14 0.58 -29.45
C LEU A 111 20.35 1.19 -30.17
N GLU A 112 20.14 1.83 -31.31
CA GLU A 112 21.17 2.57 -32.05
C GLU A 112 21.69 3.75 -31.22
N ASP A 113 20.79 4.56 -30.63
CA ASP A 113 21.17 5.66 -29.74
C ASP A 113 21.95 5.15 -28.52
N ALA A 114 21.55 4.00 -27.96
CA ALA A 114 22.26 3.36 -26.85
C ALA A 114 23.64 2.84 -27.26
N ARG A 115 23.76 2.24 -28.44
CA ARG A 115 25.05 1.80 -28.98
C ARG A 115 26.01 2.98 -29.10
N ASP A 116 25.56 4.07 -29.70
CA ASP A 116 26.38 5.26 -29.94
C ASP A 116 26.75 5.94 -28.61
N TYR A 117 25.79 6.05 -27.67
CA TYR A 117 26.02 6.55 -26.32
C TYR A 117 27.09 5.75 -25.55
N LEU A 118 27.08 4.42 -25.67
CA LEU A 118 28.02 3.55 -24.95
C LEU A 118 29.44 3.55 -25.53
N GLN A 119 29.65 4.11 -26.73
CA GLN A 119 31.00 4.34 -27.28
C GLN A 119 31.65 5.63 -26.74
N LEU A 120 30.87 6.51 -26.10
CA LEU A 120 31.37 7.74 -25.50
C LEU A 120 32.21 7.46 -24.25
N SER A 121 33.18 8.33 -23.98
CA SER A 121 33.92 8.31 -22.71
C SER A 121 33.01 8.61 -21.51
N GLN A 122 33.46 8.26 -20.31
CA GLN A 122 32.69 8.52 -19.09
C GLN A 122 32.37 10.02 -18.87
N GLN A 123 33.29 10.91 -19.26
CA GLN A 123 33.08 12.36 -19.16
C GLN A 123 32.01 12.85 -20.14
N GLU A 124 32.00 12.33 -21.37
CA GLU A 124 30.99 12.64 -22.38
C GLU A 124 29.62 12.09 -21.99
N GLN A 125 29.54 10.85 -21.50
CA GLN A 125 28.29 10.27 -21.00
C GLN A 125 27.67 11.10 -19.85
N LEU A 126 28.51 11.61 -18.94
CA LEU A 126 28.07 12.51 -17.88
C LEU A 126 27.51 13.83 -18.44
N LEU A 127 28.17 14.41 -19.44
CA LEU A 127 27.69 15.62 -20.11
C LEU A 127 26.36 15.38 -20.82
N CYS A 128 26.20 14.25 -21.51
CA CYS A 128 24.93 13.87 -22.14
C CYS A 128 23.80 13.76 -21.11
N THR A 129 24.08 13.18 -19.94
CA THR A 129 23.12 13.09 -18.82
C THR A 129 22.68 14.47 -18.33
N LEU A 130 23.61 15.44 -18.24
CA LEU A 130 23.32 16.80 -17.79
C LEU A 130 22.58 17.64 -18.85
N THR A 131 22.88 17.41 -20.13
CA THR A 131 22.34 18.19 -21.26
C THR A 131 21.06 17.59 -21.86
N GLY A 132 20.74 16.33 -21.52
CA GLY A 132 19.61 15.58 -22.07
C GLY A 132 19.88 14.97 -23.45
N GLN A 133 21.13 14.98 -23.93
CA GLN A 133 21.52 14.24 -25.13
C GLN A 133 21.46 12.72 -24.88
N HIS A 134 21.27 11.93 -25.93
CA HIS A 134 21.06 10.48 -25.84
C HIS A 134 19.92 10.08 -24.88
N SER A 135 18.83 10.86 -24.88
CA SER A 135 17.69 10.59 -24.00
C SER A 135 17.01 9.24 -24.28
N ARG A 136 17.14 8.71 -25.51
CA ARG A 136 16.59 7.39 -25.86
C ARG A 136 17.44 6.29 -25.23
N ALA A 137 18.77 6.39 -25.30
CA ALA A 137 19.68 5.50 -24.59
C ALA A 137 19.38 5.45 -23.08
N ALA A 138 19.24 6.61 -22.44
CA ALA A 138 18.94 6.70 -21.02
C ALA A 138 17.58 6.04 -20.66
N GLN A 139 16.56 6.22 -21.52
CA GLN A 139 15.26 5.58 -21.35
C GLN A 139 15.33 4.06 -21.55
N LEU A 140 16.03 3.59 -22.58
CA LEU A 140 16.24 2.16 -22.85
C LEU A 140 16.94 1.48 -21.68
N ILE A 141 18.07 2.01 -21.23
CA ILE A 141 18.85 1.47 -20.11
C ILE A 141 17.95 1.36 -18.87
N ARG A 142 17.25 2.44 -18.53
CA ARG A 142 16.37 2.48 -17.36
C ARG A 142 15.23 1.47 -17.46
N MET A 143 14.50 1.41 -18.58
CA MET A 143 13.39 0.47 -18.73
C MET A 143 13.88 -0.97 -18.74
N THR A 144 15.01 -1.26 -19.38
CA THR A 144 15.62 -2.58 -19.37
C THR A 144 15.98 -3.01 -17.94
N GLN A 145 16.56 -2.11 -17.13
CA GLN A 145 16.85 -2.37 -15.71
C GLN A 145 15.58 -2.63 -14.89
N VAL A 146 14.56 -1.77 -15.03
CA VAL A 146 13.30 -1.89 -14.28
C VAL A 146 12.58 -3.19 -14.60
N LEU A 147 12.51 -3.56 -15.88
CA LEU A 147 11.82 -4.76 -16.33
C LEU A 147 12.63 -6.03 -16.08
N GLY A 148 13.94 -6.01 -16.30
CA GLY A 148 14.81 -7.18 -16.11
C GLY A 148 14.90 -7.65 -14.66
N HIS A 149 14.77 -6.73 -13.69
CA HIS A 149 14.77 -7.08 -12.28
C HIS A 149 13.37 -7.36 -11.70
N LEU A 150 12.31 -7.29 -12.49
CA LEU A 150 10.94 -7.31 -11.98
C LEU A 150 10.59 -8.63 -11.28
N SER A 151 10.82 -9.77 -11.95
CA SER A 151 10.53 -11.11 -11.38
C SER A 151 11.28 -11.33 -10.06
N TYR A 152 12.61 -11.12 -10.08
CA TYR A 152 13.46 -11.26 -8.91
C TYR A 152 13.00 -10.34 -7.77
N SER A 153 12.78 -9.06 -8.05
CA SER A 153 12.41 -8.09 -7.03
C SER A 153 11.03 -8.40 -6.41
N LEU A 154 10.06 -8.88 -7.20
CA LEU A 154 8.74 -9.28 -6.70
C LEU A 154 8.83 -10.48 -5.76
N ARG A 155 9.68 -11.46 -6.08
CA ARG A 155 9.96 -12.62 -5.22
C ARG A 155 10.55 -12.16 -3.89
N GLN A 156 11.60 -11.34 -3.96
CA GLN A 156 12.26 -10.75 -2.80
C GLN A 156 11.28 -9.96 -1.91
N TYR A 157 10.43 -9.12 -2.51
CA TYR A 157 9.37 -8.41 -1.78
C TYR A 157 8.47 -9.36 -1.00
N LYS A 158 8.01 -10.44 -1.63
CA LYS A 158 7.12 -11.40 -0.98
C LYS A 158 7.82 -12.21 0.10
N ASP A 159 9.03 -12.68 -0.15
CA ASP A 159 9.78 -13.52 0.79
C ASP A 159 10.06 -12.77 2.10
N ALA A 160 10.39 -11.47 2.01
CA ALA A 160 10.61 -10.65 3.19
C ALA A 160 9.32 -10.15 3.86
N LEU A 161 8.30 -9.75 3.10
CA LEU A 161 7.13 -9.06 3.68
C LEU A 161 5.95 -9.97 4.01
N LEU A 162 5.85 -11.17 3.45
CA LEU A 162 4.80 -12.11 3.85
C LEU A 162 4.93 -12.55 5.32
N PRO A 163 6.13 -12.91 5.84
CA PRO A 163 6.28 -13.23 7.26
C PRO A 163 5.89 -12.06 8.16
N PHE A 164 6.39 -10.86 7.86
CA PHE A 164 6.04 -9.64 8.58
C PHE A 164 4.52 -9.36 8.55
N ALA A 165 3.91 -9.44 7.37
CA ALA A 165 2.47 -9.22 7.21
C ALA A 165 1.63 -10.26 7.97
N ARG A 166 2.11 -11.50 8.13
CA ARG A 166 1.45 -12.50 8.98
C ARG A 166 1.55 -12.13 10.46
N GLN A 167 2.72 -11.68 10.91
CA GLN A 167 2.95 -11.25 12.29
C GLN A 167 2.06 -10.07 12.69
N LEU A 168 1.85 -9.11 11.78
CA LEU A 168 0.88 -8.00 11.97
C LEU A 168 -0.55 -8.46 12.28
N ASN A 169 -0.88 -9.71 11.97
CA ASN A 169 -2.20 -10.29 12.16
C ASN A 169 -2.33 -11.17 13.40
N GLU A 170 -1.23 -11.43 14.11
CA GLU A 170 -1.22 -12.25 15.33
C GLU A 170 -1.97 -11.56 16.49
N PRO A 171 -2.66 -12.34 17.34
CA PRO A 171 -3.27 -11.80 18.56
C PRO A 171 -2.20 -11.20 19.48
N GLY A 172 -2.50 -10.07 20.11
CA GLY A 172 -1.63 -9.45 21.12
C GLY A 172 -0.89 -8.20 20.64
N HIS A 173 -0.87 -7.93 19.34
CA HIS A 173 -0.32 -6.69 18.79
C HIS A 173 -1.38 -5.60 18.65
N ASP A 174 -1.00 -4.37 18.99
CA ASP A 174 -1.84 -3.19 18.80
C ASP A 174 -1.94 -2.83 17.32
N ARG A 175 -3.17 -2.54 16.88
CA ARG A 175 -3.48 -2.17 15.50
C ARG A 175 -3.58 -0.66 15.36
N THR A 176 -2.54 0.01 15.80
CA THR A 176 -2.33 1.46 15.67
C THR A 176 -1.00 1.70 14.96
N ALA A 177 -0.75 2.93 14.54
CA ALA A 177 0.53 3.30 13.95
C ALA A 177 1.71 2.98 14.88
N GLU A 178 1.56 3.23 16.18
CA GLU A 178 2.58 2.95 17.20
C GLU A 178 2.79 1.45 17.40
N GLY A 179 1.70 0.67 17.44
CA GLY A 179 1.78 -0.79 17.53
C GLY A 179 2.48 -1.41 16.32
N TYR A 180 2.19 -0.92 15.12
CA TYR A 180 2.88 -1.33 13.90
C TYR A 180 4.33 -0.90 13.87
N ALA A 181 4.66 0.30 14.35
CA ALA A 181 6.04 0.76 14.45
C ALA A 181 6.86 -0.12 15.43
N ALA A 182 6.27 -0.49 16.58
CA ALA A 182 6.92 -1.39 17.53
C ALA A 182 7.22 -2.77 16.90
N LEU A 183 6.25 -3.35 16.19
CA LEU A 183 6.46 -4.64 15.53
C LEU A 183 7.46 -4.53 14.36
N PHE A 184 7.41 -3.45 13.60
CA PHE A 184 8.37 -3.18 12.52
C PHE A 184 9.79 -3.16 13.05
N GLY A 185 10.05 -2.42 14.14
CA GLY A 185 11.36 -2.37 14.79
C GLY A 185 11.79 -3.72 15.37
N GLN A 186 10.85 -4.57 15.79
CA GLN A 186 11.16 -5.93 16.24
C GLN A 186 11.43 -6.91 15.11
N PHE A 187 10.86 -6.70 13.93
CA PHE A 187 11.06 -7.60 12.79
C PHE A 187 12.32 -7.25 12.00
N PHE A 188 12.62 -5.96 11.83
CA PHE A 188 13.78 -5.46 11.08
C PHE A 188 14.90 -4.96 12.03
N GLN A 189 15.21 -5.72 13.09
CA GLN A 189 16.09 -5.30 14.19
C GLN A 189 17.55 -5.05 13.80
N GLU A 190 18.04 -5.75 12.78
CA GLU A 190 19.44 -5.67 12.40
C GLU A 190 19.69 -4.44 11.51
N GLU A 191 20.87 -3.83 11.65
CA GLU A 191 21.31 -2.86 10.65
C GLU A 191 21.21 -3.50 9.26
N PRO A 192 20.71 -2.76 8.26
CA PRO A 192 20.52 -3.30 6.93
C PRO A 192 21.87 -3.74 6.35
N THR A 193 22.06 -5.05 6.21
CA THR A 193 23.17 -5.64 5.47
C THR A 193 22.67 -6.09 4.10
N LEU A 194 23.55 -6.09 3.09
CA LEU A 194 23.23 -6.63 1.76
C LEU A 194 23.30 -8.17 1.72
N SER A 195 23.12 -8.85 2.85
CA SER A 195 23.22 -10.31 2.94
C SER A 195 21.84 -10.96 2.77
N ASP A 196 21.80 -12.13 2.13
CA ASP A 196 20.55 -12.84 1.81
C ASP A 196 19.79 -13.34 3.06
N GLY A 197 20.46 -13.43 4.22
CA GLY A 197 19.88 -13.91 5.48
C GLY A 197 19.17 -12.85 6.31
N ASN A 198 19.33 -11.57 5.98
CA ASN A 198 18.82 -10.45 6.78
C ASN A 198 17.85 -9.60 5.93
N PRO A 199 16.54 -9.57 6.23
CA PRO A 199 15.57 -8.81 5.46
C PRO A 199 15.61 -7.30 5.72
N SER A 200 16.45 -6.78 6.63
CA SER A 200 16.50 -5.36 6.99
C SER A 200 16.83 -4.43 5.84
N TRP A 201 17.54 -4.89 4.79
CA TRP A 201 17.74 -4.08 3.58
C TRP A 201 16.41 -3.72 2.88
N MET A 202 15.33 -4.46 3.14
CA MET A 202 13.98 -4.16 2.63
C MET A 202 13.40 -2.87 3.21
N THR A 203 13.92 -2.38 4.33
CA THR A 203 13.53 -1.09 4.90
C THR A 203 14.04 0.09 4.07
N LEU A 204 15.07 -0.13 3.25
CA LEU A 204 15.67 0.90 2.41
C LEU A 204 14.90 1.06 1.10
N THR A 205 14.58 2.31 0.76
CA THR A 205 14.04 2.67 -0.56
C THR A 205 14.76 3.88 -1.13
N ASN A 206 15.34 3.71 -2.32
CA ASN A 206 15.93 4.82 -3.07
C ASN A 206 14.82 5.62 -3.76
N ALA A 207 14.56 6.81 -3.26
CA ALA A 207 13.59 7.73 -3.83
C ALA A 207 14.04 9.19 -3.75
N SER A 208 13.64 9.97 -4.76
CA SER A 208 13.71 11.43 -4.70
C SER A 208 12.34 11.99 -4.32
N VAL A 209 12.31 12.97 -3.42
CA VAL A 209 11.06 13.60 -2.95
C VAL A 209 10.88 14.96 -3.61
N GLN A 210 9.68 15.23 -4.11
CA GLN A 210 9.26 16.48 -4.71
C GLN A 210 7.94 16.92 -4.09
N TYR A 211 7.87 18.15 -3.57
CA TYR A 211 6.59 18.74 -3.14
C TYR A 211 5.94 19.43 -4.34
N VAL A 212 4.72 19.03 -4.67
CA VAL A 212 3.98 19.57 -5.83
C VAL A 212 2.57 19.97 -5.43
N SER A 213 2.07 21.05 -6.04
CA SER A 213 0.64 21.37 -5.98
C SER A 213 -0.09 20.51 -7.01
N ALA A 214 -1.06 19.72 -6.58
CA ALA A 214 -1.84 18.84 -7.44
C ALA A 214 -3.31 18.80 -7.02
N ILE A 215 -4.21 18.75 -8.01
CA ILE A 215 -5.63 18.46 -7.78
C ILE A 215 -5.78 16.94 -7.85
N ARG A 216 -6.00 16.30 -6.70
CA ARG A 216 -6.16 14.85 -6.66
C ARG A 216 -7.54 14.41 -7.15
N PRO A 217 -7.68 13.16 -7.61
CA PRO A 217 -8.98 12.61 -7.97
C PRO A 217 -10.02 12.81 -6.86
N GLY A 218 -11.13 13.49 -7.19
CA GLY A 218 -12.21 13.79 -6.25
C GLY A 218 -12.02 15.03 -5.38
N ALA A 219 -10.91 15.76 -5.51
CA ALA A 219 -10.70 17.04 -4.83
C ALA A 219 -11.15 18.23 -5.69
N ALA A 220 -11.74 19.25 -5.06
CA ALA A 220 -12.09 20.51 -5.72
C ALA A 220 -10.91 21.50 -5.74
N GLU A 221 -10.09 21.49 -4.69
CA GLU A 221 -9.00 22.44 -4.49
C GLU A 221 -7.63 21.78 -4.62
N PRO A 222 -6.58 22.51 -5.07
CA PRO A 222 -5.21 22.02 -5.09
C PRO A 222 -4.71 21.65 -3.69
N GLN A 223 -3.97 20.55 -3.61
CA GLN A 223 -3.32 20.08 -2.39
C GLN A 223 -1.80 20.06 -2.57
N LEU A 224 -1.07 20.38 -1.51
CA LEU A 224 0.37 20.17 -1.47
C LEU A 224 0.64 18.69 -1.18
N VAL A 225 1.10 17.95 -2.19
CA VAL A 225 1.36 16.51 -2.10
C VAL A 225 2.86 16.22 -2.08
N LYS A 226 3.23 15.14 -1.39
CA LYS A 226 4.59 14.58 -1.38
C LYS A 226 4.69 13.58 -2.53
N ARG A 227 5.26 14.00 -3.67
CA ARG A 227 5.56 13.12 -4.81
C ARG A 227 6.90 12.43 -4.59
N MET A 228 6.90 11.11 -4.54
CA MET A 228 8.11 10.30 -4.46
C MET A 228 8.38 9.65 -5.81
N HIS A 229 9.62 9.76 -6.29
CA HIS A 229 10.10 9.15 -7.54
C HIS A 229 11.04 8.01 -7.23
N TYR A 230 10.79 6.84 -7.80
CA TYR A 230 11.48 5.60 -7.48
C TYR A 230 12.35 5.10 -8.63
N VAL A 231 13.37 4.32 -8.26
CA VAL A 231 14.23 3.61 -9.22
C VAL A 231 13.67 2.24 -9.63
N SER A 232 12.73 1.67 -8.85
CA SER A 232 12.12 0.36 -9.12
C SER A 232 10.68 0.29 -8.59
N PHE A 233 9.88 -0.60 -9.21
CA PHE A 233 8.51 -0.88 -8.73
C PHE A 233 8.48 -1.39 -7.29
N VAL A 234 9.43 -2.24 -6.92
CA VAL A 234 9.45 -2.85 -5.60
C VAL A 234 9.84 -1.84 -4.52
N GLY A 235 10.74 -0.89 -4.80
CA GLY A 235 10.96 0.25 -3.92
C GLY A 235 9.68 1.05 -3.70
N MET A 236 8.96 1.35 -4.79
CA MET A 236 7.66 2.02 -4.74
C MET A 236 6.63 1.28 -3.87
N PHE A 237 6.54 -0.04 -4.01
CA PHE A 237 5.61 -0.88 -3.24
C PHE A 237 5.92 -0.93 -1.75
N ARG A 238 7.21 -0.98 -1.39
CA ARG A 238 7.66 -0.93 0.01
C ARG A 238 7.31 0.39 0.64
N SER A 239 7.63 1.51 -0.03
CA SER A 239 7.29 2.84 0.48
C SER A 239 5.80 3.02 0.67
N ASP A 240 4.96 2.59 -0.29
CA ASP A 240 3.51 2.62 -0.09
C ASP A 240 3.08 1.81 1.14
N LEU A 241 3.57 0.58 1.29
CA LEU A 241 3.24 -0.26 2.45
C LEU A 241 3.64 0.40 3.78
N PHE A 242 4.87 0.91 3.86
CA PHE A 242 5.42 1.46 5.10
C PHE A 242 4.80 2.80 5.47
N GLU A 243 4.57 3.69 4.49
CA GLU A 243 3.78 4.91 4.71
C GLU A 243 2.35 4.57 5.16
N GLY A 244 1.80 3.43 4.72
CA GLY A 244 0.53 2.89 5.22
C GLY A 244 0.60 2.52 6.70
N LEU A 245 1.64 1.81 7.12
CA LEU A 245 1.85 1.47 8.54
C LEU A 245 1.95 2.73 9.41
N CYS A 246 2.62 3.77 8.93
CA CYS A 246 2.76 5.05 9.63
C CYS A 246 1.42 5.75 9.93
N VAL A 247 0.38 5.49 9.12
CA VAL A 247 -0.98 6.04 9.33
C VAL A 247 -1.96 5.01 9.92
N GLY A 248 -1.45 3.86 10.39
CA GLY A 248 -2.27 2.82 11.01
C GLY A 248 -2.99 1.91 10.01
N HIS A 249 -2.55 1.87 8.75
CA HIS A 249 -3.02 0.90 7.78
C HIS A 249 -2.13 -0.35 7.80
N ALA A 250 -2.72 -1.54 7.65
CA ALA A 250 -1.93 -2.77 7.61
C ALA A 250 -2.55 -3.85 6.71
N PRO A 251 -1.71 -4.68 6.05
CA PRO A 251 -2.15 -5.82 5.27
C PRO A 251 -2.71 -6.92 6.16
N ARG A 252 -3.81 -7.52 5.72
CA ARG A 252 -4.46 -8.63 6.41
C ARG A 252 -4.83 -9.75 5.48
N GLN A 253 -4.51 -10.98 5.87
CA GLN A 253 -4.92 -12.15 5.12
C GLN A 253 -6.35 -12.54 5.49
N CYS A 254 -7.22 -12.73 4.48
CA CYS A 254 -8.57 -13.21 4.69
C CYS A 254 -8.56 -14.73 5.00
N PRO A 255 -9.10 -15.18 6.15
CA PRO A 255 -9.12 -16.61 6.51
C PRO A 255 -9.99 -17.51 5.62
N ILE A 256 -10.79 -16.94 4.72
CA ILE A 256 -11.71 -17.69 3.85
C ILE A 256 -11.14 -17.89 2.45
N CYS A 257 -10.65 -16.81 1.84
CA CYS A 257 -10.14 -16.86 0.47
C CYS A 257 -8.62 -16.74 0.37
N GLY A 258 -7.91 -16.54 1.48
CA GLY A 258 -6.45 -16.39 1.50
C GLY A 258 -5.92 -15.07 0.93
N ARG A 259 -6.79 -14.22 0.37
CA ARG A 259 -6.42 -12.91 -0.21
C ARG A 259 -5.98 -11.93 0.87
N TRP A 260 -4.89 -11.22 0.61
CA TRP A 260 -4.43 -10.04 1.35
C TRP A 260 -5.27 -8.81 0.99
N PHE A 261 -5.77 -8.12 2.00
CA PHE A 261 -6.51 -6.87 1.86
C PHE A 261 -6.01 -5.86 2.90
N LEU A 262 -6.06 -4.57 2.54
CA LEU A 262 -5.64 -3.52 3.44
C LEU A 262 -6.74 -3.23 4.46
N THR A 263 -6.35 -3.09 5.72
CA THR A 263 -7.20 -2.53 6.77
C THR A 263 -6.77 -1.10 7.05
N THR A 264 -7.72 -0.17 7.08
CA THR A 264 -7.45 1.28 7.20
C THR A 264 -7.89 1.85 8.55
N ASP A 265 -8.40 0.99 9.42
CA ASP A 265 -8.82 1.38 10.76
C ASP A 265 -8.34 0.34 11.78
N ALA A 266 -8.35 0.75 13.04
CA ALA A 266 -8.04 -0.12 14.17
C ALA A 266 -9.07 -1.26 14.34
N ARG A 267 -10.10 -1.36 13.50
CA ARG A 267 -11.07 -2.45 13.62
C ARG A 267 -10.38 -3.75 13.23
N ARG A 268 -10.71 -4.79 14.00
CA ARG A 268 -10.32 -6.17 13.72
C ARG A 268 -11.16 -6.78 12.59
N THR A 269 -11.28 -6.08 11.46
CA THR A 269 -11.91 -6.61 10.25
C THR A 269 -11.24 -7.92 9.90
N LYS A 270 -11.95 -9.03 9.98
CA LYS A 270 -11.41 -10.39 9.80
C LYS A 270 -11.43 -10.79 8.33
N TYR A 271 -12.39 -10.30 7.56
CA TYR A 271 -12.64 -10.76 6.21
C TYR A 271 -12.50 -9.65 5.18
N CYS A 272 -12.03 -10.00 3.99
CA CYS A 272 -12.06 -9.07 2.87
C CYS A 272 -13.51 -8.80 2.43
N GLY A 273 -13.72 -7.69 1.72
CA GLY A 273 -15.02 -7.35 1.11
C GLY A 273 -15.40 -8.18 -0.12
N GLY A 274 -14.51 -9.09 -0.57
CA GLY A 274 -14.69 -9.87 -1.79
C GLY A 274 -15.65 -11.05 -1.66
N LEU A 275 -16.02 -11.61 -2.81
CA LEU A 275 -16.78 -12.86 -2.92
C LEU A 275 -15.95 -14.05 -2.45
N ALA A 276 -16.58 -14.97 -1.72
CA ALA A 276 -15.95 -16.21 -1.30
C ALA A 276 -15.79 -17.16 -2.51
N PRO A 277 -14.57 -17.65 -2.82
CA PRO A 277 -14.35 -18.58 -3.91
C PRO A 277 -15.17 -19.87 -3.74
N GLY A 278 -15.73 -20.36 -4.84
CA GLY A 278 -16.51 -21.61 -4.86
C GLY A 278 -17.92 -21.53 -4.23
N ASP A 279 -18.35 -20.36 -3.73
CA ASP A 279 -19.69 -20.23 -3.18
C ASP A 279 -20.77 -20.11 -4.27
N LYS A 280 -21.62 -21.14 -4.41
CA LYS A 280 -22.71 -21.18 -5.39
C LYS A 280 -23.72 -20.04 -5.23
N ARG A 281 -23.85 -19.46 -4.03
CA ARG A 281 -24.76 -18.35 -3.72
C ARG A 281 -24.11 -16.97 -3.85
N ARG A 282 -22.87 -16.89 -4.36
CA ARG A 282 -22.09 -15.66 -4.54
C ARG A 282 -22.06 -14.78 -3.28
N ARG A 283 -21.90 -15.40 -2.11
CA ARG A 283 -21.78 -14.70 -0.83
C ARG A 283 -20.37 -14.13 -0.65
N THR A 284 -20.26 -13.04 0.11
CA THR A 284 -18.96 -12.47 0.48
C THR A 284 -18.24 -13.33 1.51
N CYS A 285 -16.91 -13.21 1.60
CA CYS A 285 -16.12 -13.85 2.66
C CYS A 285 -16.70 -13.52 4.04
N ARG A 286 -17.09 -12.27 4.28
CA ARG A 286 -17.73 -11.87 5.53
C ARG A 286 -19.04 -12.61 5.81
N GLN A 287 -19.90 -12.78 4.81
CA GLN A 287 -21.15 -13.53 4.96
C GLN A 287 -20.88 -15.01 5.26
N ILE A 288 -19.91 -15.63 4.59
CA ILE A 288 -19.49 -17.01 4.89
C ILE A 288 -18.92 -17.13 6.30
N GLY A 289 -18.08 -16.19 6.73
CA GLY A 289 -17.53 -16.14 8.10
C GLY A 289 -18.63 -16.08 9.16
N ASN A 290 -19.67 -15.28 8.92
CA ASN A 290 -20.81 -15.18 9.83
C ASN A 290 -21.61 -16.49 9.97
N LEU A 291 -21.63 -17.32 8.91
CA LEU A 291 -22.30 -18.62 8.88
C LEU A 291 -21.49 -19.73 9.56
N ARG A 292 -20.15 -19.61 9.63
CA ARG A 292 -19.25 -20.59 10.27
C ARG A 292 -19.29 -20.56 11.82
N GLY A 293 -20.31 -19.95 12.42
CA GLY A 293 -20.54 -19.95 13.86
C GLY A 293 -19.88 -18.80 14.62
N ARG A 294 -20.10 -18.77 15.94
CA ARG A 294 -19.80 -17.61 16.81
C ARG A 294 -18.31 -17.25 16.86
N ALA A 295 -17.40 -18.23 16.82
CA ALA A 295 -15.96 -18.00 16.83
C ALA A 295 -15.45 -17.26 15.58
N GLN A 296 -16.10 -17.49 14.44
CA GLN A 296 -15.76 -16.90 13.14
C GLN A 296 -16.49 -15.58 12.89
N ARG A 297 -17.56 -15.28 13.63
CA ARG A 297 -18.22 -13.96 13.53
C ARG A 297 -17.26 -12.83 13.91
N GLU A 298 -17.35 -11.74 13.17
CA GLU A 298 -16.87 -10.44 13.64
C GLU A 298 -17.83 -9.98 14.74
N LEU A 299 -17.54 -10.37 15.98
CA LEU A 299 -18.35 -9.95 17.11
C LEU A 299 -18.11 -8.46 17.34
N ALA A 300 -19.21 -7.70 17.49
CA ALA A 300 -19.15 -6.30 17.89
C ALA A 300 -18.44 -6.08 19.25
N ALA A 301 -18.25 -7.14 20.05
CA ALA A 301 -17.66 -7.09 21.38
C ALA A 301 -16.13 -6.90 21.38
N ASP A 302 -15.42 -7.21 20.29
CA ASP A 302 -13.94 -7.09 20.22
C ASP A 302 -13.47 -5.73 19.67
N HIS A 303 -14.37 -4.75 19.56
CA HIS A 303 -14.03 -3.41 19.10
C HIS A 303 -13.65 -2.53 20.30
N PRO A 304 -12.45 -1.94 20.36
CA PRO A 304 -11.99 -1.17 21.53
C PRO A 304 -12.96 -0.05 21.91
N ILE A 305 -13.48 0.67 20.92
CA ILE A 305 -14.54 1.68 21.08
C ILE A 305 -15.82 1.09 21.72
N LYS A 306 -16.27 -0.08 21.27
CA LYS A 306 -17.47 -0.73 21.81
C LYS A 306 -17.23 -1.33 23.20
N ALA A 307 -16.01 -1.74 23.53
CA ALA A 307 -15.66 -2.19 24.87
C ALA A 307 -15.84 -1.05 25.90
N VAL A 308 -15.36 0.15 25.59
CA VAL A 308 -15.57 1.37 26.40
C VAL A 308 -17.06 1.69 26.53
N TYR A 309 -17.81 1.66 25.42
CA TYR A 309 -19.26 1.88 25.41
C TYR A 309 -20.02 0.86 26.28
N ASN A 310 -19.74 -0.43 26.10
CA ASN A 310 -20.40 -1.51 26.85
C ASN A 310 -20.10 -1.39 28.35
N ARG A 311 -18.84 -1.11 28.72
CA ARG A 311 -18.46 -0.86 30.12
C ARG A 311 -19.27 0.28 30.71
N ARG A 312 -19.38 1.41 29.98
CA ARG A 312 -20.12 2.59 30.45
C ARG A 312 -21.63 2.36 30.52
N MET A 313 -22.20 1.67 29.53
CA MET A 313 -23.62 1.29 29.54
C MET A 313 -23.96 0.41 30.76
N ASN A 314 -23.09 -0.53 31.10
CA ASN A 314 -23.23 -1.34 32.30
C ASN A 314 -23.15 -0.50 33.57
N THR A 315 -22.22 0.46 33.66
CA THR A 315 -22.14 1.37 34.81
C THR A 315 -23.41 2.21 34.96
N ILE A 316 -23.91 2.81 33.87
CA ILE A 316 -25.15 3.61 33.91
C ILE A 316 -26.33 2.73 34.36
N LEU A 317 -26.47 1.53 33.79
CA LEU A 317 -27.54 0.59 34.15
C LEU A 317 -27.50 0.24 35.64
N GLN A 318 -26.33 -0.09 36.18
CA GLN A 318 -26.17 -0.44 37.60
C GLN A 318 -26.42 0.76 38.52
N SER A 319 -25.98 1.96 38.15
CA SER A 319 -26.26 3.18 38.92
C SER A 319 -27.75 3.50 38.97
N THR A 320 -28.48 3.31 37.86
CA THR A 320 -29.95 3.48 37.84
C THR A 320 -30.64 2.43 38.70
N ARG A 321 -30.26 1.15 38.60
CA ARG A 321 -30.85 0.07 39.42
C ARG A 321 -30.64 0.26 40.91
N ARG A 322 -29.51 0.87 41.31
CA ARG A 322 -29.16 1.17 42.71
C ARG A 322 -29.76 2.50 43.21
N GLY A 323 -30.60 3.17 42.42
CA GLY A 323 -31.22 4.45 42.79
C GLY A 323 -30.26 5.64 42.85
N LYS A 324 -29.01 5.49 42.38
CA LYS A 324 -27.99 6.56 42.39
C LYS A 324 -28.11 7.53 41.20
N LEU A 325 -28.92 7.16 40.21
CA LEU A 325 -29.08 7.92 38.97
C LEU A 325 -30.56 7.92 38.58
N ASP A 326 -31.11 9.11 38.39
CA ASP A 326 -32.46 9.32 37.88
C ASP A 326 -32.69 8.62 36.53
N ALA A 327 -33.91 8.14 36.29
CA ALA A 327 -34.24 7.35 35.11
C ALA A 327 -34.21 8.18 33.82
N GLU A 328 -34.66 9.43 33.87
CA GLU A 328 -34.69 10.32 32.70
C GLU A 328 -33.27 10.80 32.38
N LEU A 329 -32.50 11.16 33.41
CA LEU A 329 -31.07 11.48 33.26
C LEU A 329 -30.27 10.29 32.71
N ALA A 330 -30.55 9.06 33.17
CA ALA A 330 -29.93 7.86 32.67
C ALA A 330 -30.23 7.61 31.18
N LYS A 331 -31.46 7.92 30.72
CA LYS A 331 -31.85 7.80 29.32
C LYS A 331 -31.06 8.77 28.44
N VAL A 332 -30.89 10.02 28.88
CA VAL A 332 -30.06 11.02 28.19
C VAL A 332 -28.60 10.58 28.13
N MET A 333 -28.04 10.09 29.25
CA MET A 333 -26.66 9.58 29.28
C MET A 333 -26.45 8.39 28.34
N LYS A 334 -27.41 7.46 28.25
CA LYS A 334 -27.33 6.32 27.32
C LYS A 334 -27.35 6.77 25.86
N LYS A 335 -28.20 7.75 25.53
CA LYS A 335 -28.22 8.34 24.18
C LYS A 335 -26.88 9.00 23.85
N LEU A 336 -26.38 9.83 24.76
CA LEU A 336 -25.09 10.52 24.62
C LEU A 336 -23.93 9.54 24.40
N ALA A 337 -23.85 8.48 25.21
CA ALA A 337 -22.84 7.44 25.08
C ALA A 337 -22.92 6.73 23.71
N LYS A 338 -24.14 6.47 23.20
CA LYS A 338 -24.35 5.84 21.90
C LYS A 338 -23.92 6.75 20.76
N ASP A 339 -24.26 8.04 20.82
CA ASP A 339 -23.90 9.02 19.80
C ASP A 339 -22.37 9.20 19.73
N LYS A 340 -21.70 9.32 20.88
CA LYS A 340 -20.22 9.40 20.96
C LYS A 340 -19.55 8.13 20.45
N MET A 341 -20.09 6.95 20.76
CA MET A 341 -19.59 5.68 20.21
C MET A 341 -19.70 5.65 18.67
N LEU A 342 -20.84 6.07 18.11
CA LEU A 342 -21.02 6.14 16.66
C LEU A 342 -20.05 7.13 16.01
N ARG A 343 -19.82 8.29 16.64
CA ARG A 343 -18.82 9.26 16.19
C ARG A 343 -17.41 8.68 16.20
N ALA A 344 -17.01 8.01 17.27
CA ALA A 344 -15.69 7.39 17.36
C ALA A 344 -15.52 6.24 16.36
N ILE A 345 -16.61 5.54 16.01
CA ILE A 345 -16.61 4.53 14.95
C ILE A 345 -16.33 5.17 13.57
N SER A 346 -16.73 6.41 13.33
CA SER A 346 -16.58 7.11 12.04
C SER A 346 -15.38 8.07 11.95
N ASP A 347 -14.83 8.52 13.08
CA ASP A 347 -13.79 9.55 13.17
C ASP A 347 -12.61 9.02 13.99
N HIS A 348 -11.50 8.71 13.31
CA HIS A 348 -10.31 8.13 13.92
C HIS A 348 -9.63 9.10 14.90
N SER A 349 -9.53 10.39 14.55
CA SER A 349 -8.92 11.40 15.41
C SER A 349 -9.69 11.55 16.71
N TYR A 350 -11.03 11.58 16.64
CA TYR A 350 -11.86 11.59 17.85
C TYR A 350 -11.72 10.31 18.69
N ALA A 351 -11.63 9.15 18.03
CA ALA A 351 -11.48 7.86 18.69
C ALA A 351 -10.18 7.73 19.50
N SER A 352 -9.06 8.22 18.96
CA SER A 352 -7.73 8.09 19.59
C SER A 352 -7.44 9.17 20.64
N THR A 353 -8.12 10.32 20.60
CA THR A 353 -7.79 11.46 21.47
C THR A 353 -8.81 11.71 22.58
N ARG A 354 -10.10 11.82 22.23
CA ARG A 354 -11.13 12.38 23.12
C ARG A 354 -12.16 11.36 23.59
N TYR A 355 -12.39 10.32 22.80
CA TYR A 355 -13.50 9.40 23.02
C TYR A 355 -13.50 8.78 24.42
N GLU A 356 -12.37 8.25 24.89
CA GLU A 356 -12.33 7.58 26.19
C GLU A 356 -12.54 8.55 27.37
N GLN A 357 -12.00 9.78 27.26
CA GLN A 357 -12.18 10.84 28.25
C GLN A 357 -13.65 11.28 28.35
N GLU A 358 -14.31 11.47 27.20
CA GLU A 358 -15.71 11.87 27.12
C GLU A 358 -16.69 10.74 27.48
N MET A 359 -16.21 9.49 27.50
CA MET A 359 -16.99 8.31 27.89
C MET A 359 -16.89 7.95 29.37
N THR A 360 -16.26 8.79 30.19
CA THR A 360 -16.26 8.66 31.66
C THR A 360 -17.67 8.89 32.24
N GLN A 361 -17.94 8.36 33.44
CA GLN A 361 -19.26 8.53 34.08
C GLN A 361 -19.56 10.01 34.32
N GLU A 362 -18.55 10.74 34.80
CA GLU A 362 -18.64 12.14 35.19
C GLU A 362 -18.81 13.05 33.98
N ALA A 363 -18.04 12.84 32.91
CA ALA A 363 -18.19 13.63 31.68
C ALA A 363 -19.58 13.47 31.06
N LEU A 364 -20.08 12.24 30.96
CA LEU A 364 -21.42 11.97 30.44
C LEU A 364 -22.51 12.56 31.35
N LEU A 365 -22.32 12.51 32.67
CA LEU A 365 -23.27 13.07 33.64
C LEU A 365 -23.34 14.60 33.53
N ALA A 366 -22.18 15.26 33.50
CA ALA A 366 -22.07 16.70 33.37
C ALA A 366 -22.69 17.20 32.06
N GLU A 367 -22.41 16.51 30.95
CA GLU A 367 -23.00 16.88 29.65
C GLU A 367 -24.51 16.57 29.58
N ALA A 368 -24.97 15.45 30.14
CA ALA A 368 -26.40 15.13 30.19
C ALA A 368 -27.19 16.16 30.99
N LYS A 369 -26.67 16.60 32.16
CA LYS A 369 -27.28 17.67 32.96
C LYS A 369 -27.38 18.98 32.18
N ARG A 370 -26.33 19.37 31.46
CA ARG A 370 -26.35 20.57 30.60
C ARG A 370 -27.42 20.49 29.52
N ARG A 371 -27.62 19.33 28.89
CA ARG A 371 -28.65 19.13 27.86
C ARG A 371 -30.08 19.08 28.38
N MET A 372 -30.27 18.81 29.67
CA MET A 372 -31.60 18.83 30.31
C MET A 372 -31.94 20.19 30.93
N ALA A 373 -30.93 21.06 31.11
CA ALA A 373 -31.10 22.43 31.58
C ALA A 373 -31.36 23.44 30.44
N LEU A 374 -31.14 23.01 29.20
CA LEU A 374 -31.56 23.65 27.95
C LEU A 374 -32.90 23.05 27.54
#